data_AF-A0A6M4MDN4-F1
#
_entry.id   AF-A0A6M4MDN4-F1
#
_cell.length_a   1.000
_cell.length_b   1.000
_cell.length_c   1.000
_cell.angle_alpha   90.00
_cell.angle_beta   90.00
_cell.angle_gamma   90.00
#
_symmetry.space_group_name_H-M   'P 1'
#
loop_
_entity.id
_entity.type
_entity.pdbx_description
1 polymer ?
#
loop_
_entity_poly.entity_id
_entity_poly.type
_entity_poly.pdbx_seq_one_letter_code
_entity_poly.pdbx_strand_id
1 'polypeptide(L)'
;MSWMSRHFWNIKNWHWVSSAICLIGLLLFAATGITLNHAADIESEPQIASIENLVPASLLRQLKPSRQLPQTFYSWYKETTGMALSDSALIQWEQNELYVASPRPGGDRWFTVALDTGEFYQEATDRGTLAYLNDLHKGRNTGPAWRWFIDIFSAACVVFSLTGLWLLKRYAKGRKSTWPLVIAGLLIPVAFLLYPAHAEADELKITLPRIKVAEYHAPYVAVWLADDKAKRVKDIAVWYDTQMENQKGEKWLKDLRLWWRRSGRSAELPIDGVSGATRRPGTSTVDLDGTFDNLPAGNYVLYVEAARELGGREVLSVPLTLPVTTASTEKAQGKNEITTIELKTEPHS
;
A
#
# COMPACT_ATOMS: atom_id res chain seq x y z
N MET A 1 -31.93 49.23 -6.17
CA MET A 1 -30.92 48.23 -5.76
C MET A 1 -30.20 48.76 -4.52
N SER A 2 -30.46 48.17 -3.36
CA SER A 2 -30.07 48.72 -2.06
C SER A 2 -28.56 48.70 -1.82
N TRP A 3 -28.08 49.59 -0.94
CA TRP A 3 -26.69 49.75 -0.50
C TRP A 3 -26.00 48.43 -0.08
N MET A 4 -26.77 47.46 0.43
CA MET A 4 -26.30 46.10 0.76
C MET A 4 -25.79 45.32 -0.47
N SER A 5 -26.33 45.55 -1.67
CA SER A 5 -25.92 44.81 -2.88
C SER A 5 -24.55 45.25 -3.42
N ARG A 6 -24.08 46.47 -3.12
CA ARG A 6 -22.76 46.96 -3.54
C ARG A 6 -21.63 46.48 -2.63
N HIS A 7 -21.92 46.17 -1.36
CA HIS A 7 -20.92 45.73 -0.38
C HIS A 7 -20.66 44.22 -0.40
N PHE A 8 -21.67 43.41 -0.74
CA PHE A 8 -21.53 41.95 -0.91
C PHE A 8 -20.62 41.54 -2.08
N TRP A 9 -20.40 42.44 -3.04
CA TRP A 9 -19.58 42.19 -4.25
C TRP A 9 -18.18 42.80 -4.20
N ASN A 10 -17.70 43.22 -3.02
CA ASN A 10 -16.32 43.67 -2.88
C ASN A 10 -15.38 42.47 -2.71
N ILE A 11 -14.37 42.36 -3.58
CA ILE A 11 -13.37 41.29 -3.55
C ILE A 11 -12.67 41.13 -2.19
N LYS A 12 -12.49 42.23 -1.45
CA LYS A 12 -11.93 42.17 -0.09
C LYS A 12 -12.82 41.38 0.87
N ASN A 13 -14.14 41.55 0.76
CA ASN A 13 -15.10 40.86 1.60
C ASN A 13 -15.16 39.37 1.24
N TRP A 14 -15.14 39.03 -0.05
CA TRP A 14 -15.03 37.65 -0.51
C TRP A 14 -13.76 36.97 0.00
N HIS A 15 -12.62 37.64 -0.10
CA HIS A 15 -11.36 37.11 0.41
C HIS A 15 -11.37 36.94 1.94
N TRP A 16 -11.88 37.94 2.68
CA TRP A 16 -11.98 37.86 4.14
C TRP A 16 -12.90 36.72 4.60
N VAL A 17 -14.10 36.61 4.02
CA VAL A 17 -15.05 35.54 4.37
C VAL A 17 -14.48 34.16 4.02
N SER A 18 -13.97 33.97 2.81
CA SER A 18 -13.38 32.69 2.41
C SER A 18 -12.16 32.33 3.26
N SER A 19 -11.29 33.31 3.57
CA SER A 19 -10.15 33.13 4.48
C SER A 19 -10.59 32.70 5.88
N ALA A 20 -11.60 33.35 6.46
CA ALA A 20 -12.07 33.02 7.80
C ALA A 20 -12.67 31.60 7.86
N ILE A 21 -13.41 31.19 6.82
CA ILE A 21 -13.98 29.86 6.70
C ILE A 21 -12.88 28.80 6.57
N CYS A 22 -11.84 29.07 5.79
CA CYS A 22 -10.82 28.06 5.50
C CYS A 22 -9.62 28.06 6.46
N LEU A 23 -9.41 29.09 7.30
CA LEU A 23 -8.16 29.28 8.04
C LEU A 23 -7.77 28.09 8.93
N ILE A 24 -8.67 27.66 9.82
CA ILE A 24 -8.39 26.56 10.75
C ILE A 24 -8.25 25.23 9.98
N GLY A 25 -9.08 25.03 8.95
CA GLY A 25 -8.97 23.87 8.08
C GLY A 25 -7.62 23.83 7.35
N LEU A 26 -7.14 24.96 6.83
CA LEU A 26 -5.85 25.04 6.14
C LEU A 26 -4.69 24.74 7.10
N LEU A 27 -4.76 25.24 8.33
CA LEU A 27 -3.75 24.94 9.35
C LEU A 27 -3.74 23.45 9.71
N LEU A 28 -4.92 22.85 9.88
CA LEU A 28 -5.06 21.42 10.17
C LEU A 28 -4.52 20.57 9.01
N PHE A 29 -4.89 20.89 7.77
CA PHE A 29 -4.41 20.17 6.59
C PHE A 29 -2.90 20.35 6.38
N ALA A 30 -2.35 21.54 6.65
CA ALA A 30 -0.90 21.76 6.60
C ALA A 30 -0.17 20.91 7.66
N ALA A 31 -0.65 20.90 8.91
CA ALA A 31 -0.05 20.10 9.97
C ALA A 31 -0.13 18.59 9.69
N THR A 32 -1.29 18.11 9.26
CA THR A 32 -1.47 16.69 8.89
C THR A 32 -0.76 16.31 7.59
N GLY A 33 -0.47 17.26 6.71
CA GLY A 33 0.39 17.06 5.55
C GLY A 33 1.84 16.75 5.95
N ILE A 34 2.35 17.40 6.99
CA ILE A 34 3.69 17.12 7.54
C ILE A 34 3.73 15.69 8.11
N THR A 35 2.72 15.28 8.87
CA THR A 35 2.65 13.92 9.43
C THR A 35 2.46 12.86 8.37
N LEU A 36 1.83 13.19 7.25
CA LEU A 36 1.69 12.29 6.09
C LEU A 36 3.04 12.05 5.42
N ASN A 37 3.88 13.08 5.30
CA ASN A 37 5.21 12.98 4.67
C ASN A 37 6.22 12.19 5.51
N HIS A 38 6.05 12.15 6.84
CA HIS A 38 6.94 11.46 7.77
C HIS A 38 6.27 10.25 8.44
N ALA A 39 5.23 9.68 7.81
CA ALA A 39 4.42 8.63 8.42
C ALA A 39 5.22 7.36 8.74
N ALA A 40 6.33 7.12 8.05
CA ALA A 40 7.24 6.00 8.32
C ALA A 40 8.27 6.32 9.42
N ASP A 41 8.62 7.59 9.59
CA ASP A 41 9.61 8.03 10.60
C ASP A 41 9.00 8.15 12.00
N ILE A 42 7.67 8.27 12.08
CA ILE A 42 6.94 8.37 13.34
C ILE A 42 6.38 6.99 13.67
N GLU A 43 7.14 6.21 14.43
CA GLU A 43 6.76 4.86 14.85
C GLU A 43 5.46 4.87 15.65
N SER A 44 4.45 4.15 15.14
CA SER A 44 3.31 3.69 15.92
C SER A 44 3.17 2.18 15.74
N GLU A 45 3.35 1.43 16.82
CA GLU A 45 3.12 0.00 16.80
C GLU A 45 1.62 -0.28 16.61
N PRO A 46 1.22 -1.02 15.56
CA PRO A 46 -0.17 -1.35 15.34
C PRO A 46 -0.69 -2.27 16.45
N GLN A 47 -1.81 -1.90 17.06
CA GLN A 47 -2.50 -2.74 18.04
C GLN A 47 -3.49 -3.64 17.31
N ILE A 48 -3.32 -4.96 17.46
CA ILE A 48 -4.20 -5.96 16.86
C ILE A 48 -5.07 -6.57 17.97
N ALA A 49 -6.38 -6.56 17.76
CA ALA A 49 -7.34 -7.23 18.63
C ALA A 49 -8.07 -8.31 17.82
N SER A 50 -8.03 -9.55 18.31
CA SER A 50 -8.78 -10.67 17.74
C SER A 50 -9.98 -11.02 18.61
N ILE A 51 -11.06 -11.47 17.96
CA ILE A 51 -12.25 -12.01 18.63
C ILE A 51 -12.59 -13.34 17.96
N GLU A 52 -12.67 -14.38 18.77
CA GLU A 52 -13.17 -15.70 18.40
C GLU A 52 -14.50 -15.95 19.09
N ASN A 53 -15.50 -16.39 18.34
CA ASN A 53 -16.81 -16.72 18.87
C ASN A 53 -17.53 -17.73 17.97
N LEU A 54 -18.73 -18.15 18.37
CA LEU A 54 -19.62 -18.98 17.56
C LEU A 54 -20.88 -18.20 17.19
N VAL A 55 -21.19 -18.15 15.90
CA VAL A 55 -22.45 -17.64 15.40
C VAL A 55 -23.57 -18.59 15.84
N PRO A 56 -24.63 -18.10 16.52
CA PRO A 56 -25.74 -18.95 16.95
C PRO A 56 -26.37 -19.70 15.77
N ALA A 57 -26.67 -20.99 15.94
CA ALA A 57 -27.20 -21.83 14.85
C ALA A 57 -28.48 -21.28 14.19
N SER A 58 -29.31 -20.55 14.95
CA SER A 58 -30.51 -19.87 14.43
C SER A 58 -30.17 -18.74 13.46
N LEU A 59 -29.05 -18.05 13.69
CA LEU A 59 -28.53 -16.96 12.86
C LEU A 59 -27.73 -17.51 11.67
N LEU A 60 -26.92 -18.55 11.90
CA LEU A 60 -26.13 -19.22 10.86
C LEU A 60 -27.02 -19.70 9.70
N ARG A 61 -28.20 -20.28 10.00
CA ARG A 61 -29.19 -20.70 8.98
C ARG A 61 -29.75 -19.57 8.12
N GLN A 62 -29.63 -18.31 8.56
CA GLN A 62 -30.08 -17.13 7.82
C GLN A 62 -28.97 -16.57 6.91
N LEU A 63 -27.71 -16.96 7.13
CA LEU A 63 -26.59 -16.53 6.30
C LEU A 63 -26.62 -17.29 4.97
N LYS A 64 -26.94 -16.56 3.91
CA LYS A 64 -26.98 -17.06 2.53
C LYS A 64 -26.31 -16.04 1.61
N PRO A 65 -25.67 -16.47 0.50
CA PRO A 65 -25.06 -15.58 -0.47
C PRO A 65 -25.96 -14.42 -0.87
N SER A 66 -25.55 -13.21 -0.48
CA SER A 66 -26.36 -12.00 -0.49
C SER A 66 -25.46 -10.77 -0.47
N ARG A 67 -25.93 -9.64 -1.02
CA ARG A 67 -25.21 -8.36 -0.91
C ARG A 67 -25.29 -7.73 0.49
N GLN A 68 -26.24 -8.17 1.31
CA GLN A 68 -26.49 -7.64 2.65
C GLN A 68 -26.66 -8.79 3.65
N LEU A 69 -26.24 -8.57 4.89
CA LEU A 69 -26.46 -9.53 5.96
C LEU A 69 -27.85 -9.34 6.59
N PRO A 70 -28.44 -10.37 7.21
CA PRO A 70 -29.68 -10.22 7.96
C PRO A 70 -29.53 -9.20 9.09
N GLN A 71 -30.58 -8.42 9.40
CA GLN A 71 -30.54 -7.44 10.50
C GLN A 71 -30.21 -8.08 11.85
N THR A 72 -30.64 -9.32 12.06
CA THR A 72 -30.30 -10.16 13.21
C THR A 72 -28.80 -10.38 13.34
N PHE A 73 -28.07 -10.48 12.22
CA PHE A 73 -26.61 -10.60 12.22
C PHE A 73 -25.94 -9.29 12.61
N TYR A 74 -26.41 -8.15 12.08
CA TYR A 74 -25.87 -6.84 12.47
C TYR A 74 -26.01 -6.58 13.97
N SER A 75 -27.15 -6.93 14.57
CA SER A 75 -27.38 -6.81 16.00
C SER A 75 -26.44 -7.72 16.81
N TRP A 76 -26.36 -9.00 16.44
CA TRP A 76 -25.47 -9.96 17.10
C TRP A 76 -23.99 -9.55 16.98
N TYR A 77 -23.57 -9.10 15.81
CA TYR A 77 -22.21 -8.62 15.55
C TYR A 77 -21.87 -7.42 16.45
N LYS A 78 -22.79 -6.46 16.58
CA LYS A 78 -22.60 -5.28 17.45
C LYS A 78 -22.52 -5.66 18.92
N GLU A 79 -23.34 -6.60 19.37
CA GLU A 79 -23.30 -7.11 20.74
C GLU A 79 -21.99 -7.86 21.03
N THR A 80 -21.53 -8.67 20.08
CA THR A 80 -20.32 -9.50 20.20
C THR A 80 -19.04 -8.68 20.15
N THR A 81 -18.96 -7.69 19.24
CA THR A 81 -17.73 -6.92 18.98
C THR A 81 -17.72 -5.55 19.64
N GLY A 82 -18.83 -5.12 20.23
CA GLY A 82 -19.04 -3.77 20.75
C GLY A 82 -19.16 -2.68 19.68
N MET A 83 -19.07 -3.03 18.40
CA MET A 83 -19.01 -2.06 17.29
C MET A 83 -20.01 -2.39 16.18
N ALA A 84 -20.58 -1.35 15.57
CA ALA A 84 -21.42 -1.55 14.38
C ALA A 84 -20.55 -1.95 13.16
N LEU A 85 -21.12 -2.81 12.30
CA LEU A 85 -20.55 -3.11 11.00
C LEU A 85 -20.78 -1.90 10.08
N SER A 86 -19.76 -1.49 9.32
CA SER A 86 -19.87 -0.34 8.42
C SER A 86 -20.82 -0.63 7.26
N ASP A 87 -21.58 0.37 6.82
CA ASP A 87 -22.38 0.32 5.58
C ASP A 87 -21.51 0.12 4.33
N SER A 88 -20.22 0.49 4.41
CA SER A 88 -19.22 0.29 3.36
C SER A 88 -18.51 -1.07 3.43
N ALA A 89 -18.96 -1.98 4.30
CA ALA A 89 -18.35 -3.30 4.41
C ALA A 89 -18.48 -4.08 3.10
N LEU A 90 -17.37 -4.67 2.67
CA LEU A 90 -17.29 -5.51 1.49
C LEU A 90 -17.57 -6.95 1.89
N ILE A 91 -18.76 -7.42 1.54
CA ILE A 91 -19.21 -8.78 1.81
C ILE A 91 -18.82 -9.69 0.65
N GLN A 92 -18.11 -10.77 0.96
CA GLN A 92 -17.68 -11.80 0.01
C GLN A 92 -18.13 -13.17 0.52
N TRP A 93 -18.67 -13.97 -0.38
CA TRP A 93 -19.13 -15.32 -0.08
C TRP A 93 -18.26 -16.30 -0.84
N GLU A 94 -17.67 -17.25 -0.11
CA GLU A 94 -16.96 -18.39 -0.65
C GLU A 94 -17.74 -19.67 -0.32
N GLN A 95 -17.33 -20.82 -0.88
CA GLN A 95 -18.13 -22.06 -0.89
C GLN A 95 -18.66 -22.48 0.48
N ASN A 96 -17.94 -22.16 1.55
CA ASN A 96 -18.32 -22.48 2.93
C ASN A 96 -17.92 -21.38 3.94
N GLU A 97 -17.72 -20.15 3.46
CA GLU A 97 -17.22 -19.06 4.30
C GLU A 97 -17.87 -17.72 3.89
N LEU A 98 -18.22 -16.93 4.89
CA LEU A 98 -18.54 -15.52 4.73
C LEU A 98 -17.33 -14.70 5.17
N TYR A 99 -16.69 -14.00 4.23
CA TYR A 99 -15.62 -13.05 4.50
C TYR A 99 -16.15 -11.62 4.38
N VAL A 100 -15.87 -10.77 5.36
CA VAL A 100 -16.30 -9.37 5.35
C VAL A 100 -15.14 -8.46 5.70
N ALA A 101 -14.76 -7.58 4.77
CA ALA A 101 -13.79 -6.52 5.01
C ALA A 101 -14.50 -5.20 5.34
N SER A 102 -14.16 -4.59 6.46
CA SER A 102 -14.73 -3.32 6.95
C SER A 102 -13.60 -2.36 7.34
N PRO A 103 -12.83 -1.85 6.35
CA PRO A 103 -11.72 -0.93 6.62
C PRO A 103 -12.24 0.40 7.18
N ARG A 104 -11.41 1.06 8.00
CA ARG A 104 -11.74 2.33 8.65
C ARG A 104 -10.56 3.31 8.55
N PRO A 105 -10.74 4.59 8.89
CA PRO A 105 -9.60 5.49 9.05
C PRO A 105 -8.73 5.01 10.21
N GLY A 106 -7.41 4.99 10.00
CA GLY A 106 -6.43 4.62 11.01
C GLY A 106 -6.33 3.13 11.32
N GLY A 107 -6.98 2.26 10.54
CA GLY A 107 -7.01 0.85 10.86
C GLY A 107 -7.78 -0.01 9.87
N ASP A 108 -7.67 -1.31 10.04
CA ASP A 108 -8.45 -2.26 9.26
C ASP A 108 -9.24 -3.17 10.20
N ARG A 109 -10.35 -3.71 9.69
CA ARG A 109 -11.13 -4.70 10.38
C ARG A 109 -11.71 -5.66 9.36
N TRP A 110 -11.64 -6.94 9.67
CA TRP A 110 -12.22 -7.97 8.83
C TRP A 110 -12.66 -9.13 9.72
N PHE A 111 -13.64 -9.89 9.25
CA PHE A 111 -14.04 -11.11 9.91
C PHE A 111 -14.41 -12.20 8.92
N THR A 112 -14.35 -13.42 9.40
CA THR A 112 -14.81 -14.63 8.71
C THR A 112 -15.88 -15.33 9.54
N VAL A 113 -16.79 -16.01 8.85
CA VAL A 113 -17.72 -16.98 9.43
C VAL A 113 -17.66 -18.26 8.63
N ALA A 114 -17.21 -19.35 9.23
CA ALA A 114 -17.33 -20.69 8.67
C ALA A 114 -18.80 -21.12 8.68
N LEU A 115 -19.37 -21.43 7.51
CA LEU A 115 -20.81 -21.64 7.36
C LEU A 115 -21.28 -23.04 7.81
N ASP A 116 -20.35 -23.99 7.95
CA ASP A 116 -20.58 -25.35 8.44
C ASP A 116 -20.48 -25.46 9.97
N THR A 117 -19.47 -24.82 10.58
CA THR A 117 -19.23 -24.87 12.02
C THR A 117 -19.87 -23.71 12.78
N GLY A 118 -20.07 -22.57 12.10
CA GLY A 118 -20.48 -21.31 12.73
C GLY A 118 -19.34 -20.56 13.41
N GLU A 119 -18.08 -20.99 13.24
CA GLU A 119 -16.92 -20.30 13.79
C GLU A 119 -16.80 -18.89 13.23
N PHE A 120 -16.78 -17.91 14.14
CA PHE A 120 -16.55 -16.50 13.85
C PHE A 120 -15.16 -16.12 14.31
N TYR A 121 -14.37 -15.59 13.40
CA TYR A 121 -13.07 -15.00 13.68
C TYR A 121 -13.04 -13.57 13.16
N GLN A 122 -12.61 -12.64 13.99
CA GLN A 122 -12.39 -11.25 13.61
C GLN A 122 -11.01 -10.80 14.03
N GLU A 123 -10.38 -10.00 13.18
CA GLU A 123 -9.21 -9.21 13.52
C GLU A 123 -9.49 -7.73 13.26
N ALA A 124 -9.10 -6.88 14.21
CA ALA A 124 -9.14 -5.43 14.09
C ALA A 124 -7.75 -4.86 14.40
N THR A 125 -7.20 -4.12 13.45
CA THR A 125 -5.93 -3.41 13.58
C THR A 125 -6.19 -1.93 13.82
N ASP A 126 -5.59 -1.36 14.86
CA ASP A 126 -5.50 0.09 15.08
C ASP A 126 -4.05 0.54 14.88
N ARG A 127 -3.83 1.46 13.95
CA ARG A 127 -2.49 2.02 13.64
C ARG A 127 -2.21 3.32 14.41
N GLY A 128 -3.11 3.72 15.30
CA GLY A 128 -2.98 4.89 16.15
C GLY A 128 -3.55 6.17 15.54
N THR A 129 -3.51 7.24 16.35
CA THR A 129 -4.13 8.53 16.03
C THR A 129 -3.50 9.21 14.81
N LEU A 130 -2.21 9.04 14.56
CA LEU A 130 -1.54 9.63 13.40
C LEU A 130 -2.01 8.99 12.10
N ALA A 131 -2.11 7.67 12.06
CA ALA A 131 -2.69 6.97 10.91
C ALA A 131 -4.15 7.37 10.67
N TYR A 132 -4.92 7.55 11.76
CA TYR A 132 -6.30 8.04 11.70
C TYR A 132 -6.37 9.44 11.07
N LEU A 133 -5.57 10.40 11.55
CA LEU A 133 -5.52 11.76 11.00
C LEU A 133 -5.03 11.79 9.54
N ASN A 134 -4.06 10.95 9.20
CA ASN A 134 -3.54 10.84 7.84
C ASN A 134 -4.60 10.26 6.88
N ASP A 135 -5.38 9.27 7.30
CA ASP A 135 -6.48 8.74 6.50
C ASP A 135 -7.62 9.75 6.36
N LEU A 136 -7.93 10.51 7.41
CA LEU A 136 -8.88 11.63 7.32
C LEU A 136 -8.40 12.70 6.34
N HIS A 137 -7.12 13.07 6.35
CA HIS A 137 -6.55 14.03 5.40
C HIS A 137 -6.71 13.53 3.96
N LYS A 138 -6.48 12.24 3.71
CA LYS A 138 -6.65 11.60 2.39
C LYS A 138 -8.12 11.34 2.02
N GLY A 139 -9.05 11.48 2.95
CA GLY A 139 -10.44 11.02 2.81
C GLY A 139 -10.60 9.50 2.69
N ARG A 140 -9.56 8.71 3.04
CA ARG A 140 -9.53 7.25 2.89
C ARG A 140 -10.46 6.55 3.89
N ASN A 141 -11.26 5.59 3.42
CA ASN A 141 -12.18 4.81 4.24
C ASN A 141 -13.15 5.66 5.09
N THR A 142 -13.44 6.91 4.66
CA THR A 142 -14.31 7.84 5.38
C THR A 142 -15.75 7.81 4.86
N GLY A 143 -16.68 8.23 5.71
CA GLY A 143 -18.10 8.32 5.36
C GLY A 143 -18.42 9.48 4.40
N PRO A 144 -19.61 9.48 3.78
CA PRO A 144 -20.01 10.51 2.81
C PRO A 144 -19.93 11.94 3.33
N ALA A 145 -20.27 12.16 4.62
CA ALA A 145 -20.24 13.48 5.23
C ALA A 145 -18.83 14.10 5.22
N TRP A 146 -17.80 13.29 5.52
CA TRP A 146 -16.42 13.76 5.52
C TRP A 146 -15.92 14.06 4.10
N ARG A 147 -16.30 13.22 3.13
CA ARG A 147 -15.97 13.44 1.71
C ARG A 147 -16.55 14.77 1.21
N TRP A 148 -17.82 15.05 1.50
CA TRP A 148 -18.45 16.33 1.20
C TRP A 148 -17.78 17.50 1.91
N PHE A 149 -17.38 17.33 3.17
CA PHE A 149 -16.64 18.36 3.90
C PHE A 149 -15.32 18.72 3.18
N ILE A 150 -14.51 17.73 2.78
CA ILE A 150 -13.27 17.96 2.04
C ILE A 150 -13.54 18.66 0.70
N ASP A 151 -14.55 18.23 -0.05
CA ASP A 151 -14.88 18.82 -1.35
C ASP A 151 -15.31 20.29 -1.20
N ILE A 152 -16.19 20.60 -0.25
CA ILE A 152 -16.64 21.98 0.03
C ILE A 152 -15.47 22.82 0.53
N PHE A 153 -14.64 22.28 1.42
CA PHE A 153 -13.46 22.96 1.94
C PHE A 153 -12.45 23.27 0.83
N SER A 154 -12.22 22.34 -0.10
CA SER A 154 -11.35 22.55 -1.26
C SER A 154 -11.89 23.66 -2.18
N ALA A 155 -13.20 23.70 -2.43
CA ALA A 155 -13.83 24.77 -3.19
C ALA A 155 -13.67 26.13 -2.50
N ALA A 156 -13.82 26.19 -1.18
CA ALA A 156 -13.55 27.39 -0.39
C ALA A 156 -12.08 27.84 -0.50
N CYS A 157 -11.13 26.90 -0.47
CA CYS A 157 -9.70 27.18 -0.65
C CYS A 157 -9.38 27.72 -2.06
N VAL A 158 -10.07 27.22 -3.10
CA VAL A 158 -9.95 27.75 -4.46
C VAL A 158 -10.44 29.20 -4.50
N VAL A 159 -11.62 29.49 -3.94
CA VAL A 159 -12.14 30.87 -3.86
C VAL A 159 -11.19 31.78 -3.08
N PHE A 160 -10.69 31.32 -1.93
CA PHE A 160 -9.70 32.03 -1.13
C PHE A 160 -8.42 32.36 -1.94
N SER A 161 -7.89 31.39 -2.66
CA SER A 161 -6.67 31.55 -3.46
C SER A 161 -6.87 32.50 -4.65
N LEU A 162 -7.96 32.35 -5.39
CA LEU A 162 -8.29 33.21 -6.54
C LEU A 162 -8.56 34.65 -6.11
N THR A 163 -9.30 34.85 -5.02
CA THR A 163 -9.58 36.18 -4.48
C THR A 163 -8.32 36.84 -3.94
N GLY A 164 -7.43 36.07 -3.30
CA GLY A 164 -6.11 36.53 -2.86
C GLY A 164 -5.22 36.94 -4.02
N LEU A 165 -5.15 36.14 -5.09
CA LEU A 165 -4.40 36.48 -6.30
C LEU A 165 -4.91 37.76 -6.97
N TRP A 166 -6.24 37.94 -7.01
CA TRP A 166 -6.82 39.16 -7.57
C TRP A 166 -6.52 40.40 -6.70
N LEU A 167 -6.53 40.25 -5.38
CA LEU A 167 -6.07 41.31 -4.46
C LEU A 167 -4.58 41.64 -4.65
N LEU A 168 -3.72 40.62 -4.80
CA LEU A 168 -2.30 40.84 -5.09
C LEU A 168 -2.14 41.66 -6.38
N LYS A 169 -2.84 41.30 -7.47
CA LYS A 169 -2.83 42.07 -8.71
C LYS A 169 -3.24 43.54 -8.49
N ARG A 170 -4.29 43.78 -7.69
CA ARG A 170 -4.80 45.14 -7.42
C ARG A 170 -3.84 45.98 -6.57
N TYR A 171 -3.11 45.36 -5.65
CA TYR A 171 -2.26 46.05 -4.67
C TYR A 171 -0.76 45.84 -4.90
N ALA A 172 -0.35 45.24 -6.01
CA ALA A 172 1.06 45.01 -6.35
C ALA A 172 1.84 46.29 -6.68
N LYS A 173 1.18 47.43 -6.93
CA LYS A 173 1.85 48.69 -7.28
C LYS A 173 2.82 49.09 -6.15
N GLY A 174 4.10 49.23 -6.48
CA GLY A 174 5.18 49.53 -5.52
C GLY A 174 5.84 48.31 -4.88
N ARG A 175 5.34 47.09 -5.12
CA ARG A 175 5.90 45.83 -4.61
C ARG A 175 6.47 44.97 -5.74
N LYS A 176 7.69 45.30 -6.16
CA LYS A 176 8.39 44.66 -7.30
C LYS A 176 8.54 43.13 -7.13
N SER A 177 8.58 42.63 -5.90
CA SER A 177 8.73 41.19 -5.60
C SER A 177 7.44 40.36 -5.73
N THR A 178 6.26 40.99 -5.86
CA THR A 178 4.97 40.27 -5.82
C THR A 178 4.87 39.18 -6.89
N TRP A 179 5.13 39.53 -8.15
CA TRP A 179 5.02 38.60 -9.27
C TRP A 179 6.16 37.57 -9.36
N PRO A 180 7.43 37.94 -9.11
CA PRO A 180 8.50 36.94 -8.97
C PRO A 180 8.18 35.86 -7.93
N LEU A 181 7.65 36.22 -6.76
CA LEU A 181 7.28 35.25 -5.73
C LEU A 181 6.10 34.35 -6.14
N VAL A 182 5.06 34.92 -6.77
CA VAL A 182 3.92 34.14 -7.28
C VAL A 182 4.38 33.13 -8.34
N ILE A 183 5.25 33.56 -9.27
CA ILE A 183 5.80 32.69 -10.31
C ILE A 183 6.70 31.61 -9.70
N ALA A 184 7.58 31.96 -8.75
CA ALA A 184 8.42 31.01 -8.05
C ALA A 184 7.60 29.93 -7.31
N GLY A 185 6.46 30.31 -6.71
CA GLY A 185 5.54 29.38 -6.05
C GLY A 185 4.96 28.31 -6.99
N LEU A 186 4.90 28.56 -8.30
CA LEU A 186 4.52 27.57 -9.31
C LEU A 186 5.75 26.83 -9.87
N LEU A 187 6.82 27.56 -10.21
CA LEU A 187 7.99 26.99 -10.87
C LEU A 187 8.77 26.02 -9.98
N ILE A 188 8.85 26.25 -8.67
CA ILE A 188 9.59 25.36 -7.76
C ILE A 188 8.94 23.96 -7.74
N PRO A 189 7.62 23.79 -7.44
CA PRO A 189 6.97 22.48 -7.53
C PRO A 189 7.07 21.83 -8.91
N VAL A 190 6.91 22.61 -9.99
CA VAL A 190 7.04 22.09 -11.36
C VAL A 190 8.46 21.61 -11.63
N ALA A 191 9.48 22.33 -11.16
CA ALA A 191 10.88 21.91 -11.28
C ALA A 191 11.13 20.60 -10.54
N PHE A 192 10.57 20.41 -9.33
CA PHE A 192 10.66 19.12 -8.62
C PHE A 192 9.90 17.98 -9.31
N LEU A 193 8.77 18.27 -9.97
CA LEU A 193 8.04 17.27 -10.77
C LEU A 193 8.77 16.87 -12.04
N LEU A 194 9.50 17.80 -12.65
CA LEU A 194 10.30 17.57 -13.87
C LEU A 194 11.72 17.10 -13.55
N TYR A 195 12.17 17.27 -12.32
CA TYR A 195 13.39 16.63 -11.83
C TYR A 195 13.15 15.12 -11.86
N PRO A 196 13.99 14.33 -12.55
CA PRO A 196 13.80 12.90 -12.63
C PRO A 196 13.83 12.31 -11.23
N ALA A 197 12.64 11.98 -10.71
CA ALA A 197 12.43 11.24 -9.48
C ALA A 197 12.46 9.73 -9.75
N HIS A 198 13.29 9.31 -10.71
CA HIS A 198 13.68 7.92 -10.84
C HIS A 198 14.97 7.80 -10.03
N ALA A 199 14.91 7.07 -8.91
CA ALA A 199 16.13 6.45 -8.43
C ALA A 199 16.68 5.65 -9.62
N GLU A 200 17.86 6.05 -10.11
CA GLU A 200 18.66 5.32 -11.10
C GLU A 200 19.22 4.08 -10.40
N ALA A 201 18.32 3.17 -10.07
CA ALA A 201 18.59 2.03 -9.22
C ALA A 201 18.41 0.74 -10.02
N ASP A 202 19.25 -0.24 -9.74
CA ASP A 202 19.02 -1.59 -10.22
C ASP A 202 17.79 -2.14 -9.49
N GLU A 203 16.79 -2.61 -10.23
CA GLU A 203 15.56 -3.12 -9.61
C GLU A 203 15.07 -4.40 -10.29
N LEU A 204 14.52 -5.31 -9.50
CA LEU A 204 13.82 -6.48 -9.96
C LEU A 204 12.35 -6.40 -9.59
N LYS A 205 11.48 -6.34 -10.59
CA LYS A 205 10.03 -6.43 -10.44
C LYS A 205 9.57 -7.86 -10.61
N ILE A 206 8.81 -8.34 -9.64
CA ILE A 206 8.19 -9.68 -9.64
C ILE A 206 6.69 -9.49 -9.57
N THR A 207 5.96 -9.96 -10.59
CA THR A 207 4.50 -9.86 -10.64
C THR A 207 3.88 -11.21 -10.37
N LEU A 208 3.17 -11.33 -9.24
CA LEU A 208 2.45 -12.53 -8.84
C LEU A 208 1.00 -12.47 -9.33
N PRO A 209 0.48 -13.53 -9.98
CA PRO A 209 -0.87 -13.55 -10.51
C PRO A 209 -1.91 -13.69 -9.40
N ARG A 210 -3.12 -13.21 -9.67
CA ARG A 210 -4.27 -13.53 -8.83
C ARG A 210 -4.84 -14.87 -9.27
N ILE A 211 -4.60 -15.90 -8.46
CA ILE A 211 -5.11 -17.26 -8.71
C ILE A 211 -6.44 -17.43 -7.96
N LYS A 212 -7.45 -17.97 -8.65
CA LYS A 212 -8.74 -18.33 -8.04
C LYS A 212 -8.66 -19.75 -7.48
N VAL A 213 -8.57 -19.86 -6.16
CA VAL A 213 -8.59 -21.11 -5.39
C VAL A 213 -9.47 -20.94 -4.17
N ALA A 214 -9.94 -22.04 -3.59
CA ALA A 214 -10.80 -22.04 -2.40
C ALA A 214 -10.07 -21.56 -1.14
N GLU A 215 -8.77 -21.78 -1.04
CA GLU A 215 -7.93 -21.25 0.04
C GLU A 215 -6.65 -20.69 -0.59
N TYR A 216 -6.42 -19.38 -0.45
CA TYR A 216 -5.28 -18.70 -1.05
C TYR A 216 -4.15 -18.55 -0.05
N HIS A 217 -3.07 -19.31 -0.26
CA HIS A 217 -1.79 -19.08 0.40
C HIS A 217 -0.91 -18.15 -0.44
N ALA A 218 -0.27 -17.16 0.18
CA ALA A 218 0.72 -16.36 -0.52
C ALA A 218 1.93 -17.24 -0.89
N PRO A 219 2.43 -17.18 -2.13
CA PRO A 219 3.55 -18.01 -2.53
C PRO A 219 4.83 -17.58 -1.81
N TYR A 220 5.67 -18.57 -1.51
CA TYR A 220 7.04 -18.33 -1.09
C TYR A 220 7.84 -18.02 -2.35
N VAL A 221 8.80 -17.11 -2.23
CA VAL A 221 9.63 -16.67 -3.37
C VAL A 221 11.08 -16.64 -2.96
N ALA A 222 11.97 -17.17 -3.79
CA ALA A 222 13.41 -16.97 -3.65
C ALA A 222 13.99 -16.31 -4.90
N VAL A 223 14.88 -15.36 -4.67
CA VAL A 223 15.66 -14.66 -5.68
C VAL A 223 17.13 -14.86 -5.37
N TRP A 224 17.89 -15.34 -6.34
CA TRP A 224 19.33 -15.51 -6.17
C TRP A 224 20.06 -15.30 -7.50
N LEU A 225 21.33 -14.92 -7.39
CA LEU A 225 22.26 -14.80 -8.50
C LEU A 225 23.09 -16.08 -8.61
N ALA A 226 23.29 -16.56 -9.83
CA ALA A 226 24.18 -17.66 -10.14
C ALA A 226 25.18 -17.30 -11.23
N ASP A 227 26.35 -17.94 -11.23
CA ASP A 227 27.35 -17.81 -12.29
C ASP A 227 26.98 -18.61 -13.56
N ASP A 228 27.84 -18.53 -14.57
CA ASP A 228 27.73 -19.25 -15.84
C ASP A 228 27.67 -20.79 -15.71
N LYS A 229 28.13 -21.34 -14.58
CA LYS A 229 28.06 -22.76 -14.22
C LYS A 229 26.82 -23.08 -13.38
N ALA A 230 25.89 -22.14 -13.28
CA ALA A 230 24.71 -22.19 -12.45
C ALA A 230 25.02 -22.40 -10.96
N LYS A 231 26.23 -22.11 -10.48
CA LYS A 231 26.55 -22.14 -9.06
C LYS A 231 26.00 -20.88 -8.41
N ARG A 232 25.33 -21.02 -7.26
CA ARG A 232 24.82 -19.87 -6.51
C ARG A 232 25.97 -18.98 -6.05
N VAL A 233 25.85 -17.68 -6.34
CA VAL A 233 26.81 -16.63 -5.98
C VAL A 233 26.30 -15.86 -4.77
N LYS A 234 25.04 -15.40 -4.81
CA LYS A 234 24.44 -14.57 -3.74
C LYS A 234 22.94 -14.81 -3.70
N ASP A 235 22.37 -14.91 -2.49
CA ASP A 235 20.91 -14.82 -2.31
C ASP A 235 20.52 -13.36 -2.16
N ILE A 236 19.43 -12.96 -2.80
CA ILE A 236 19.00 -11.57 -2.91
C ILE A 236 17.74 -11.35 -2.07
N ALA A 237 16.74 -12.22 -2.23
CA ALA A 237 15.51 -12.15 -1.46
C ALA A 237 14.93 -13.55 -1.21
N VAL A 238 14.38 -13.79 -0.02
CA VAL A 238 13.63 -15.00 0.31
C VAL A 238 12.37 -14.60 1.06
N TRP A 239 11.24 -14.61 0.38
CA TRP A 239 9.94 -14.28 0.94
C TRP A 239 9.23 -15.52 1.43
N TYR A 240 8.95 -15.58 2.73
CA TYR A 240 8.24 -16.68 3.36
C TYR A 240 7.47 -16.19 4.60
N ASP A 241 6.68 -17.08 5.20
CA ASP A 241 5.93 -16.73 6.39
C ASP A 241 6.84 -16.78 7.63
N THR A 242 7.36 -15.63 8.02
CA THR A 242 8.23 -15.48 9.20
C THR A 242 7.45 -15.35 10.51
N GLN A 243 6.12 -15.17 10.46
CA GLN A 243 5.29 -14.88 11.64
C GLN A 243 4.47 -16.09 12.10
N MET A 244 4.47 -17.18 11.33
CA MET A 244 3.87 -18.45 11.76
C MET A 244 4.43 -18.93 13.12
N GLU A 245 3.51 -19.34 14.00
CA GLU A 245 3.86 -19.89 15.30
C GLU A 245 4.88 -21.03 15.19
N ASN A 246 5.84 -21.05 16.12
CA ASN A 246 6.89 -22.07 16.20
C ASN A 246 7.72 -22.19 14.90
N GLN A 247 7.91 -21.10 14.15
CA GLN A 247 8.71 -21.06 12.91
C GLN A 247 8.22 -22.04 11.83
N LYS A 248 6.93 -22.42 11.87
CA LYS A 248 6.37 -23.40 10.94
C LYS A 248 6.47 -22.98 9.47
N GLY A 249 6.59 -21.68 9.18
CA GLY A 249 6.79 -21.21 7.83
C GLY A 249 8.05 -21.77 7.17
N GLU A 250 9.13 -22.00 7.93
CA GLU A 250 10.36 -22.58 7.38
C GLU A 250 10.16 -23.99 6.80
N LYS A 251 9.13 -24.71 7.25
CA LYS A 251 8.79 -26.05 6.75
C LYS A 251 8.52 -26.08 5.25
N TRP A 252 8.01 -24.99 4.69
CA TRP A 252 7.58 -24.90 3.30
C TRP A 252 8.67 -24.33 2.37
N LEU A 253 9.76 -23.78 2.93
CA LEU A 253 10.92 -23.31 2.14
C LEU A 253 11.54 -24.43 1.28
N LYS A 254 11.41 -25.69 1.68
CA LYS A 254 11.85 -26.85 0.89
C LYS A 254 11.12 -27.01 -0.45
N ASP A 255 9.94 -26.39 -0.59
CA ASP A 255 9.15 -26.45 -1.83
C ASP A 255 9.70 -25.49 -2.90
N LEU A 256 10.51 -24.51 -2.51
CA LEU A 256 11.45 -23.79 -3.40
C LEU A 256 12.62 -24.70 -3.77
N ARG A 257 12.33 -25.81 -4.45
CA ARG A 257 13.23 -26.96 -4.62
C ARG A 257 14.59 -26.60 -5.21
N LEU A 258 14.66 -25.65 -6.14
CA LEU A 258 15.93 -25.31 -6.81
C LEU A 258 16.81 -24.49 -5.86
N TRP A 259 16.25 -23.43 -5.29
CA TRP A 259 16.90 -22.61 -4.28
C TRP A 259 17.30 -23.44 -3.05
N TRP A 260 16.40 -24.29 -2.53
CA TRP A 260 16.65 -25.13 -1.36
C TRP A 260 17.87 -26.03 -1.52
N ARG A 261 18.05 -26.61 -2.71
CA ARG A 261 19.23 -27.45 -3.02
C ARG A 261 20.53 -26.67 -3.15
N ARG A 262 20.46 -25.38 -3.49
CA ARG A 262 21.61 -24.53 -3.80
C ARG A 262 22.06 -23.65 -2.64
N SER A 263 21.12 -23.24 -1.80
CA SER A 263 21.37 -22.36 -0.66
C SER A 263 20.56 -22.76 0.57
N GLY A 264 19.24 -22.89 0.43
CA GLY A 264 18.32 -22.95 1.58
C GLY A 264 18.56 -24.08 2.59
N ARG A 265 18.96 -25.29 2.15
CA ARG A 265 19.16 -26.45 3.05
C ARG A 265 20.22 -26.22 4.13
N SER A 266 21.22 -25.40 3.84
CA SER A 266 22.35 -25.13 4.74
C SER A 266 22.34 -23.69 5.27
N ALA A 267 21.29 -22.92 4.98
CA ALA A 267 21.17 -21.55 5.45
C ALA A 267 20.66 -21.52 6.89
N GLU A 268 21.18 -20.59 7.68
CA GLU A 268 20.59 -20.22 8.97
C GLU A 268 19.47 -19.21 8.68
N LEU A 269 18.26 -19.49 9.17
CA LEU A 269 17.05 -18.71 8.86
C LEU A 269 16.58 -17.96 10.11
N PRO A 270 16.01 -16.74 9.95
CA PRO A 270 15.98 -15.95 8.72
C PRO A 270 17.38 -15.46 8.29
N ILE A 271 17.61 -15.32 6.99
CA ILE A 271 18.86 -14.73 6.46
C ILE A 271 18.75 -13.21 6.58
N ASP A 272 19.66 -12.61 7.35
CA ASP A 272 19.69 -11.15 7.54
C ASP A 272 19.81 -10.40 6.20
N GLY A 273 19.00 -9.35 6.04
CA GLY A 273 18.90 -8.55 4.82
C GLY A 273 18.31 -9.24 3.58
N VAL A 274 18.04 -10.55 3.62
CA VAL A 274 17.52 -11.32 2.48
C VAL A 274 16.10 -11.84 2.74
N SER A 275 15.83 -12.28 3.97
CA SER A 275 14.52 -12.83 4.34
C SER A 275 13.46 -11.75 4.55
N GLY A 276 12.23 -12.02 4.11
CA GLY A 276 11.10 -11.11 4.29
C GLY A 276 9.75 -11.81 4.23
N ALA A 277 8.68 -11.07 4.51
CA ALA A 277 7.32 -11.59 4.48
C ALA A 277 6.85 -11.95 3.05
N THR A 278 5.98 -12.95 2.94
CA THR A 278 5.31 -13.32 1.68
C THR A 278 4.57 -12.12 1.05
N ARG A 279 4.43 -12.15 -0.27
CA ARG A 279 3.75 -11.10 -1.05
C ARG A 279 2.44 -11.62 -1.63
N ARG A 280 1.38 -10.81 -1.53
CA ARG A 280 0.07 -11.07 -2.16
C ARG A 280 0.12 -10.77 -3.66
N PRO A 281 -0.92 -11.16 -4.45
CA PRO A 281 -0.98 -10.88 -5.88
C PRO A 281 -0.74 -9.40 -6.21
N GLY A 282 0.04 -9.14 -7.24
CA GLY A 282 0.50 -7.80 -7.62
C GLY A 282 1.99 -7.77 -7.95
N THR A 283 2.50 -6.57 -8.27
CA THR A 283 3.93 -6.36 -8.53
C THR A 283 4.64 -5.95 -7.25
N SER A 284 5.69 -6.67 -6.91
CA SER A 284 6.63 -6.33 -5.84
C SER A 284 7.97 -5.96 -6.45
N THR A 285 8.60 -4.89 -5.96
CA THR A 285 9.95 -4.47 -6.37
C THR A 285 10.96 -4.94 -5.32
N VAL A 286 12.06 -5.51 -5.80
CA VAL A 286 13.28 -5.78 -5.04
C VAL A 286 14.30 -4.75 -5.47
N ASP A 287 14.78 -3.96 -4.51
CA ASP A 287 15.90 -3.04 -4.70
C ASP A 287 17.20 -3.86 -4.80
N LEU A 288 17.97 -3.62 -5.85
CA LEU A 288 19.23 -4.30 -6.13
C LEU A 288 20.43 -3.36 -6.03
N ASP A 289 20.24 -2.14 -5.56
CA ASP A 289 21.33 -1.19 -5.39
C ASP A 289 22.44 -1.76 -4.50
N GLY A 290 23.68 -1.66 -4.99
CA GLY A 290 24.86 -2.24 -4.36
C GLY A 290 24.87 -3.78 -4.29
N THR A 291 23.86 -4.48 -4.82
CA THR A 291 23.79 -5.94 -4.75
C THR A 291 24.91 -6.61 -5.53
N PHE A 292 25.29 -6.00 -6.66
CA PHE A 292 26.31 -6.51 -7.58
C PHE A 292 27.71 -5.97 -7.33
N ASP A 293 27.88 -5.12 -6.31
CA ASP A 293 29.16 -4.53 -5.96
C ASP A 293 30.18 -5.60 -5.60
N ASN A 294 31.42 -5.40 -6.06
CA ASN A 294 32.55 -6.31 -5.82
C ASN A 294 32.39 -7.71 -6.42
N LEU A 295 31.39 -7.95 -7.28
CA LEU A 295 31.33 -9.18 -8.07
C LEU A 295 32.32 -9.11 -9.25
N PRO A 296 33.02 -10.22 -9.56
CA PRO A 296 33.90 -10.28 -10.73
C PRO A 296 33.14 -9.98 -12.03
N ALA A 297 33.84 -9.42 -13.02
CA ALA A 297 33.29 -9.29 -14.35
C ALA A 297 32.97 -10.67 -14.95
N GLY A 298 31.79 -10.81 -15.53
CA GLY A 298 31.34 -12.10 -16.07
C GLY A 298 29.86 -12.17 -16.38
N ASN A 299 29.45 -13.35 -16.86
CA ASN A 299 28.05 -13.66 -17.14
C ASN A 299 27.42 -14.34 -15.93
N TYR A 300 26.24 -13.86 -15.58
CA TYR A 300 25.43 -14.31 -14.47
C TYR A 300 24.00 -14.57 -14.94
N VAL A 301 23.25 -15.29 -14.11
CA VAL A 301 21.84 -15.54 -14.29
C VAL A 301 21.14 -15.23 -12.97
N LEU A 302 20.17 -14.31 -13.02
CA LEU A 302 19.30 -14.03 -11.90
C LEU A 302 18.07 -14.94 -11.98
N TYR A 303 17.84 -15.70 -10.93
CA TYR A 303 16.72 -16.64 -10.82
C TYR A 303 15.66 -16.11 -9.88
N VAL A 304 14.40 -16.37 -10.22
CA VAL A 304 13.23 -16.15 -9.37
C VAL A 304 12.44 -17.45 -9.34
N GLU A 305 12.31 -18.05 -8.15
CA GLU A 305 11.50 -19.25 -7.93
C GLU A 305 10.33 -18.91 -7.02
N ALA A 306 9.13 -19.33 -7.40
CA ALA A 306 7.94 -19.23 -6.58
C ALA A 306 7.36 -20.63 -6.32
N ALA A 307 6.93 -20.89 -5.09
CA ALA A 307 6.23 -22.10 -4.71
C ALA A 307 5.13 -21.78 -3.70
N ARG A 308 3.95 -22.36 -3.89
CA ARG A 308 2.81 -22.14 -2.99
C ARG A 308 2.48 -23.42 -2.22
N GLU A 309 2.11 -23.28 -0.96
CA GLU A 309 1.64 -24.39 -0.13
C GLU A 309 0.47 -25.10 -0.84
N LEU A 310 0.63 -26.41 -1.08
CA LEU A 310 -0.35 -27.24 -1.81
C LEU A 310 -0.68 -26.74 -3.24
N GLY A 311 0.13 -25.83 -3.79
CA GLY A 311 -0.06 -25.19 -5.08
C GLY A 311 0.99 -25.59 -6.12
N GLY A 312 1.19 -24.72 -7.10
CA GLY A 312 2.20 -24.89 -8.14
C GLY A 312 3.58 -24.42 -7.69
N ARG A 313 4.55 -24.67 -8.58
CA ARG A 313 5.91 -24.16 -8.49
C ARG A 313 6.34 -23.67 -9.87
N GLU A 314 7.00 -22.53 -9.90
CA GLU A 314 7.52 -21.95 -11.14
C GLU A 314 8.89 -21.33 -10.91
N VAL A 315 9.76 -21.42 -11.91
CA VAL A 315 11.09 -20.79 -11.91
C VAL A 315 11.23 -20.01 -13.20
N LEU A 316 11.59 -18.73 -13.08
CA LEU A 316 12.01 -17.88 -14.19
C LEU A 316 13.45 -17.43 -13.97
N SER A 317 14.09 -17.01 -15.05
CA SER A 317 15.45 -16.49 -15.01
C SER A 317 15.68 -15.47 -16.11
N VAL A 318 16.56 -14.52 -15.83
CA VAL A 318 17.04 -13.51 -16.79
C VAL A 318 18.58 -13.47 -16.79
N PRO A 319 19.21 -13.29 -17.96
CA PRO A 319 20.66 -13.14 -18.03
C PRO A 319 21.09 -11.77 -17.46
N LEU A 320 22.31 -11.71 -16.94
CA LEU A 320 22.94 -10.48 -16.46
C LEU A 320 24.44 -10.52 -16.78
N THR A 321 24.97 -9.45 -17.36
CA THR A 321 26.43 -9.31 -17.58
C THR A 321 26.95 -8.20 -16.67
N LEU A 322 28.00 -8.50 -15.91
CA LEU A 322 28.66 -7.55 -15.02
C LEU A 322 30.08 -7.21 -15.54
N PRO A 323 30.54 -5.95 -15.41
CA PRO A 323 29.80 -4.79 -14.93
C PRO A 323 28.72 -4.35 -15.94
N VAL A 324 27.67 -3.72 -15.44
CA VAL A 324 26.62 -3.15 -16.30
C VAL A 324 27.18 -1.91 -16.99
N THR A 325 27.43 -1.98 -18.30
CA THR A 325 27.98 -0.86 -19.07
C THR A 325 26.92 -0.06 -19.82
N THR A 326 25.70 -0.60 -19.93
CA THR A 326 24.59 0.00 -20.67
C THR A 326 23.29 -0.37 -19.98
N ALA A 327 22.39 0.60 -19.86
CA ALA A 327 21.06 0.38 -19.31
C ALA A 327 20.37 -0.76 -20.05
N SER A 328 19.84 -1.72 -19.32
CA SER A 328 19.15 -2.88 -19.89
C SER A 328 17.89 -3.22 -19.12
N THR A 329 16.94 -3.82 -19.81
CA THR A 329 15.71 -4.33 -19.18
C THR A 329 15.44 -5.72 -19.73
N GLU A 330 15.70 -6.72 -18.90
CA GLU A 330 15.47 -8.12 -19.21
C GLU A 330 14.14 -8.57 -18.62
N LYS A 331 13.35 -9.33 -19.39
CA LYS A 331 12.02 -9.78 -18.96
C LYS A 331 11.85 -11.27 -19.23
N ALA A 332 11.19 -11.95 -18.30
CA ALA A 332 10.72 -13.32 -18.51
C ALA A 332 9.25 -13.45 -18.06
N GLN A 333 8.47 -14.19 -18.84
CA GLN A 333 7.06 -14.41 -18.59
C GLN A 333 6.83 -15.83 -18.06
N GLY A 334 6.07 -15.93 -16.96
CA GLY A 334 5.64 -17.21 -16.41
C GLY A 334 4.24 -17.58 -16.87
N LYS A 335 3.79 -18.74 -16.42
CA LYS A 335 2.54 -19.38 -16.84
C LYS A 335 1.53 -19.47 -15.71
N ASN A 336 1.98 -19.72 -14.48
CA ASN A 336 1.11 -20.18 -13.41
C ASN A 336 1.29 -19.41 -12.10
N GLU A 337 2.48 -19.46 -11.49
CA GLU A 337 2.76 -18.90 -10.16
C GLU A 337 3.46 -17.54 -10.24
N ILE A 338 4.10 -17.23 -11.38
CA ILE A 338 4.67 -15.92 -11.67
C ILE A 338 4.07 -15.42 -12.99
N THR A 339 3.57 -14.19 -13.02
CA THR A 339 3.11 -13.55 -14.25
C THR A 339 4.31 -13.13 -15.08
N THR A 340 5.18 -12.31 -14.47
CA THR A 340 6.36 -11.75 -15.12
C THR A 340 7.45 -11.46 -14.09
N ILE A 341 8.71 -11.56 -14.53
CA ILE A 341 9.83 -10.89 -13.89
C ILE A 341 10.44 -9.89 -14.86
N GLU A 342 10.86 -8.75 -14.33
CA GLU A 342 11.51 -7.68 -15.07
C GLU A 342 12.70 -7.17 -14.27
N LEU A 343 13.90 -7.41 -14.78
CA LEU A 343 15.15 -6.91 -14.23
C LEU A 343 15.54 -5.66 -15.00
N LYS A 344 15.62 -4.54 -14.31
CA LYS A 344 16.17 -3.29 -14.83
C LYS A 344 17.55 -3.12 -14.23
N THR A 345 18.55 -2.91 -15.08
CA THR A 345 19.90 -2.56 -14.64
C THR A 345 20.37 -1.29 -15.30
N GLU A 346 21.07 -0.45 -14.55
CA GLU A 346 21.63 0.80 -15.02
C GLU A 346 23.18 0.74 -15.01
N PRO A 347 23.86 1.57 -15.83
CA PRO A 347 25.31 1.64 -15.78
C PRO A 347 25.77 2.23 -14.45
N HIS A 348 26.64 1.51 -13.75
CA HIS A 348 27.33 2.04 -12.56
C HIS A 348 28.73 2.52 -12.96
N SER A 349 29.05 3.78 -12.63
CA SER A 349 30.31 4.46 -13.00
C SER A 349 31.51 4.03 -12.17
#